data_AF-A0A3N7HL24-F1
#
_entry.id   AF-A0A3N7HL24-F1
#
_cell.length_a   1.000
_cell.length_b   1.000
_cell.length_c   1.000
_cell.angle_alpha   90.00
_cell.angle_beta   90.00
_cell.angle_gamma   90.00
#
_symmetry.space_group_name_H-M   'P 1'
#
loop_
_entity.id
_entity.type
_entity.pdbx_description
1 polymer ?
#
loop_
_entity_poly.entity_id
_entity_poly.type
_entity_poly.pdbx_seq_one_letter_code
_entity_poly.pdbx_strand_id
1 'polypeptide(L)'
;GRILYAYGEARKLKRYAEDKGYSRTEIDAFLDSKADKARIYAVAEDYLARQGARAEDPESFCRIGRQEIARNTVIGSLLVAR
;
A
#
# COMPACT_ATOMS: atom_id res chain seq x y z
N GLY A 1 5.66 14.19 8.69
CA GLY A 1 4.90 13.18 9.45
C GLY A 1 4.50 12.01 8.58
N ARG A 2 4.61 10.77 9.07
CA ARG A 2 4.16 9.54 8.36
C ARG A 2 2.75 9.65 7.77
N ILE A 3 1.82 10.13 8.59
CA ILE A 3 0.42 10.30 8.19
C ILE A 3 0.26 11.37 7.10
N LEU A 4 1.00 12.48 7.19
CA LEU A 4 0.97 13.53 6.17
C LEU A 4 1.46 13.00 4.82
N TYR A 5 2.53 12.20 4.83
CA TYR A 5 3.08 11.60 3.62
C TYR A 5 2.11 10.58 3.01
N ALA A 6 1.58 9.65 3.82
CA ALA A 6 0.59 8.67 3.37
C ALA A 6 -0.68 9.34 2.81
N TYR A 7 -1.16 10.40 3.46
CA TYR A 7 -2.28 11.20 2.96
C TYR A 7 -1.96 11.85 1.60
N GLY A 8 -0.74 12.38 1.45
CA GLY A 8 -0.26 12.93 0.18
C GLY A 8 -0.29 11.92 -0.97
N GLU A 9 0.21 10.70 -0.74
CA GLU A 9 0.17 9.61 -1.73
C GLU A 9 -1.28 9.19 -2.06
N ALA A 10 -2.14 9.06 -1.05
CA ALA A 10 -3.56 8.78 -1.27
C ALA A 10 -4.25 9.85 -2.13
N ARG A 11 -3.94 11.14 -1.90
CA ARG A 11 -4.44 12.25 -2.72
C ARG A 11 -3.91 12.22 -4.15
N LYS A 12 -2.68 11.75 -4.39
CA LYS A 12 -2.15 11.54 -5.75
C LYS A 12 -2.93 10.45 -6.48
N LEU A 13 -3.18 9.31 -5.82
CA LEU A 13 -3.97 8.22 -6.39
C LEU A 13 -5.41 8.64 -6.70
N LYS A 14 -6.05 9.39 -5.80
CA LYS A 14 -7.38 9.95 -6.04
C LYS A 14 -7.41 10.85 -7.28
N ARG A 15 -6.47 11.80 -7.37
CA ARG A 15 -6.37 12.68 -8.56
C ARG A 15 -6.14 11.89 -9.83
N TYR A 16 -5.25 10.91 -9.80
CA TYR A 16 -5.01 10.04 -10.95
C TYR A 16 -6.30 9.33 -11.42
N ALA A 17 -7.14 8.85 -10.50
CA ALA A 17 -8.44 8.26 -10.86
C ALA A 17 -9.41 9.31 -11.42
N GLU A 18 -9.51 10.49 -10.81
CA GLU A 18 -10.33 11.60 -11.32
C GLU A 18 -9.88 12.02 -12.74
N ASP A 19 -8.57 12.09 -13.00
CA ASP A 19 -7.97 12.40 -14.32
C ASP A 19 -8.25 11.31 -15.37
N LYS A 20 -8.52 10.08 -14.93
CA LYS A 20 -8.95 8.96 -15.78
C LYS A 20 -10.47 8.96 -16.05
N GLY A 21 -11.21 9.91 -15.48
CA GLY A 21 -12.64 10.08 -15.69
C GLY A 21 -13.53 9.39 -14.65
N TYR A 22 -12.95 8.80 -13.59
CA TYR A 22 -13.75 8.22 -12.51
C TYR A 22 -14.34 9.31 -11.62
N SER A 23 -15.64 9.22 -11.38
CA SER A 23 -16.34 10.06 -10.43
C SER A 23 -15.93 9.73 -8.99
N ARG A 24 -16.14 10.69 -8.09
CA ARG A 24 -15.90 10.47 -6.64
C ARG A 24 -16.73 9.31 -6.10
N THR A 25 -17.97 9.18 -6.53
CA THR A 25 -18.87 8.10 -6.11
C THR A 25 -18.36 6.73 -6.56
N GLU A 26 -17.80 6.61 -7.77
CA GLU A 26 -17.19 5.36 -8.24
C GLU A 26 -15.92 5.02 -7.45
N ILE A 27 -15.10 6.03 -7.16
CA ILE A 27 -13.91 5.86 -6.31
C ILE A 27 -14.30 5.39 -4.90
N ASP A 28 -15.30 6.02 -4.29
CA ASP A 28 -15.76 5.66 -2.95
C ASP A 28 -16.40 4.26 -2.95
N ALA A 29 -17.21 3.91 -3.96
CA ALA A 29 -17.76 2.57 -4.12
C ALA A 29 -16.66 1.49 -4.26
N PHE A 30 -15.60 1.78 -5.02
CA PHE A 30 -14.42 0.91 -5.10
C PHE A 30 -13.71 0.76 -3.76
N LEU A 31 -13.53 1.86 -3.03
CA LEU A 31 -12.90 1.87 -1.71
C LEU A 31 -13.76 1.21 -0.63
N ASP A 32 -15.07 1.06 -0.83
CA ASP A 32 -15.99 0.39 0.11
C ASP A 32 -16.26 -1.08 -0.24
N SER A 33 -16.00 -1.47 -1.48
CA SER A 33 -16.15 -2.84 -1.98
C SER A 33 -15.30 -3.84 -1.18
N LYS A 34 -15.96 -4.76 -0.49
CA LYS A 34 -15.30 -5.86 0.23
C LYS A 34 -14.50 -6.75 -0.73
N ALA A 35 -15.02 -6.99 -1.93
CA ALA A 35 -14.36 -7.81 -2.94
C ALA A 35 -13.06 -7.15 -3.44
N ASP A 36 -13.07 -5.84 -3.69
CA ASP A 36 -11.87 -5.10 -4.11
C ASP A 36 -10.84 -5.00 -2.99
N LYS A 37 -11.28 -4.77 -1.74
CA LYS A 37 -10.40 -4.85 -0.57
C LYS A 37 -9.71 -6.21 -0.48
N ALA A 38 -10.48 -7.30 -0.55
CA ALA A 38 -9.94 -8.64 -0.50
C ALA A 38 -8.91 -8.90 -1.61
N ARG A 39 -9.20 -8.44 -2.84
CA ARG A 39 -8.26 -8.53 -3.97
C ARG A 39 -6.97 -7.76 -3.72
N ILE A 40 -7.04 -6.54 -3.18
CA ILE A 40 -5.86 -5.72 -2.86
C ILE A 40 -5.01 -6.38 -1.76
N TYR A 41 -5.65 -6.91 -0.71
CA TYR A 41 -4.94 -7.62 0.35
C TYR A 41 -4.27 -8.91 -0.17
N ALA A 42 -4.94 -9.66 -1.04
CA ALA A 42 -4.35 -10.84 -1.66
C ALA A 42 -3.07 -10.50 -2.46
N VAL A 43 -3.05 -9.37 -3.18
CA VAL A 43 -1.83 -8.88 -3.86
C VAL A 43 -0.72 -8.55 -2.86
N ALA A 44 -1.05 -7.93 -1.74
CA ALA A 44 -0.07 -7.62 -0.69
C ALA A 44 0.48 -8.89 -0.03
N GLU A 45 -0.38 -9.85 0.30
CA GLU A 45 0.01 -11.15 0.88
C GLU A 45 0.92 -11.93 -0.07
N ASP A 46 0.54 -12.03 -1.34
CA ASP A 46 1.32 -12.68 -2.39
C ASP A 46 2.69 -11.99 -2.61
N TYR A 47 2.73 -10.65 -2.58
CA TYR A 47 3.99 -9.91 -2.57
C TYR A 47 4.89 -10.30 -1.38
N LEU A 48 4.34 -10.27 -0.17
CA LEU A 48 5.08 -10.57 1.06
C LEU A 48 5.56 -12.02 1.07
N ALA A 49 4.73 -12.97 0.67
CA ALA A 49 5.08 -14.38 0.56
C ALA A 49 6.25 -14.59 -0.42
N ARG A 50 6.23 -13.95 -1.60
CA ARG A 50 7.34 -13.99 -2.55
C ARG A 50 8.63 -13.36 -2.04
N GLN A 51 8.54 -12.35 -1.16
CA GLN A 51 9.71 -11.78 -0.48
C GLN A 51 10.18 -12.62 0.73
N GLY A 52 9.49 -13.73 1.03
CA GLY A 52 9.87 -14.66 2.09
C GLY A 52 9.27 -14.34 3.47
N ALA A 53 8.16 -13.61 3.52
CA ALA A 53 7.40 -13.40 4.76
C ALA A 53 6.79 -14.73 5.22
N ARG A 54 6.83 -14.98 6.53
CA ARG A 54 6.21 -16.14 7.18
C ARG A 54 5.40 -15.67 8.37
N ALA A 55 4.15 -16.10 8.48
CA ALA A 55 3.23 -15.64 9.52
C ALA A 55 3.74 -15.97 10.93
N GLU A 56 4.45 -17.09 11.07
CA GLU A 56 5.08 -17.56 12.30
C GLU A 56 6.43 -16.90 12.62
N ASP A 57 6.99 -16.08 11.71
CA ASP A 57 8.26 -15.36 11.89
C ASP A 57 8.06 -13.85 11.69
N PRO A 58 7.71 -13.08 12.73
CA PRO A 58 7.58 -11.63 12.64
C PRO A 58 8.84 -10.92 12.14
N GLU A 59 10.04 -11.45 12.40
CA GLU A 59 11.30 -10.87 11.91
C GLU A 59 11.43 -10.96 10.39
N SER A 60 10.73 -11.89 9.73
CA SER A 60 10.65 -11.94 8.28
C SER A 60 10.06 -10.65 7.69
N PHE A 61 9.00 -10.12 8.28
CA PHE A 61 8.38 -8.86 7.85
C PHE A 61 9.30 -7.66 8.12
N CYS A 62 9.96 -7.62 9.29
CA CYS A 62 10.93 -6.57 9.61
C CYS A 62 12.10 -6.55 8.61
N ARG A 63 12.62 -7.71 8.22
CA ARG A 63 13.69 -7.83 7.21
C ARG A 63 13.25 -7.30 5.85
N ILE A 64 12.04 -7.66 5.40
CA ILE A 64 11.46 -7.12 4.16
C ILE A 64 11.33 -5.59 4.27
N GLY A 65 10.77 -5.07 5.36
CA GLY A 65 10.65 -3.63 5.59
C GLY A 65 12.00 -2.90 5.53
N ARG A 66 13.04 -3.44 6.16
CA ARG A 66 14.41 -2.89 6.08
C ARG A 66 14.96 -2.91 4.64
N GLN A 67 14.68 -3.96 3.87
CA GLN A 67 15.07 -4.03 2.47
C GLN A 67 14.30 -3.02 1.60
N GLU A 68 12.99 -2.83 1.81
CA GLU A 68 12.20 -1.79 1.13
C GLU A 68 12.75 -0.38 1.38
N ILE A 69 13.12 -0.10 2.64
CA ILE A 69 13.74 1.16 3.04
C ILE A 69 15.08 1.35 2.33
N ALA A 70 15.96 0.34 2.36
CA ALA A 70 17.26 0.40 1.71
C ALA A 70 17.15 0.58 0.18
N ARG A 71 16.11 -0.01 -0.43
CA ARG A 71 15.82 0.09 -1.87
C ARG A 71 15.12 1.41 -2.27
N ASN A 72 14.78 2.28 -1.31
CA ASN A 72 14.04 3.52 -1.55
C ASN A 72 12.71 3.30 -2.30
N THR A 73 12.00 2.22 -2.00
CA THR A 73 10.70 1.96 -2.62
C THR A 73 9.60 2.84 -2.01
N VAL A 74 8.44 2.87 -2.65
CA VAL A 74 7.24 3.50 -2.07
C VAL A 74 6.92 2.90 -0.70
N ILE A 75 6.97 1.56 -0.56
CA ILE A 75 6.76 0.87 0.71
C ILE A 75 7.76 1.35 1.76
N GLY A 76 9.05 1.40 1.41
CA GLY A 76 10.11 1.88 2.30
C GLY A 76 9.89 3.31 2.75
N SER A 77 9.53 4.20 1.82
CA SER A 77 9.28 5.62 2.11
C SER A 77 8.14 5.83 3.11
N LEU A 78 7.08 5.00 3.03
CA LEU A 78 5.94 5.02 3.96
C LEU A 78 6.32 4.54 5.38
N LEU A 79 7.33 3.67 5.50
CA LEU A 79 7.79 3.15 6.80
C LEU A 79 8.65 4.17 7.57
N VAL A 80 9.45 4.98 6.88
CA VAL A 80 10.44 5.88 7.50
C VAL A 80 10.08 7.37 7.49
N ALA A 81 9.00 7.76 6.81
CA ALA A 81 8.55 9.15 6.78
C ALA A 81 8.52 9.76 8.21
N ARG A 82 8.97 11.00 8.38
CA ARG A 82 8.99 11.71 9.67
C ARG A 82 8.30 13.04 9.56
#